data_AF-A0A520HXK8-F1
#
_entry.id   AF-A0A520HXK8-F1
#
_cell.length_a   1.000
_cell.length_b   1.000
_cell.length_c   1.000
_cell.angle_alpha   90.00
_cell.angle_beta   90.00
_cell.angle_gamma   90.00
#
_symmetry.space_group_name_H-M   'P 1'
#
loop_
_entity.id
_entity.type
_entity.pdbx_description
1 polymer ?
#
loop_
_entity_poly.entity_id
_entity_poly.type
_entity_poly.pdbx_seq_one_letter_code
_entity_poly.pdbx_strand_id
1 'polypeptide(L)'
;NYSLTGMPYWTTDIGGFFRPGSGQYTDTAYHDILTRWFQWGAFCTIFRTHGYQTETEPWKYGEIVENNMRSMLNLRYRLMPYIYSEAWQVSKNNSTMMRPLVMDFSNDATAVEQGYQYMFGKSLLIAPVTAPATSWDVYLPKSAAWYDFWTGKKHSGGQMIRTAAPQDKIPVFVKAGSIIPMGKVMQYTAEKNNDTFEIRIYTGADAVFDLYEDEADNYNYERVC
;
A
#
# COMPACT_ATOMS: atom_id res chain seq x y z
N ASN A 1 -6.15 -14.20 1.96
CA ASN A 1 -5.90 -15.64 2.14
C ASN A 1 -4.46 -15.95 2.54
N TYR A 2 -3.46 -15.73 1.70
CA TYR A 2 -2.06 -16.09 2.01
C TYR A 2 -1.57 -15.55 3.37
N SER A 3 -1.78 -14.26 3.66
CA SER A 3 -1.36 -13.69 4.95
C SER A 3 -2.07 -14.29 6.18
N LEU A 4 -3.30 -14.81 6.02
CA LEU A 4 -4.04 -15.45 7.12
C LEU A 4 -3.47 -16.82 7.52
N THR A 5 -2.67 -17.44 6.66
CA THR A 5 -1.99 -18.71 6.99
C THR A 5 -0.71 -18.49 7.79
N GLY A 6 -0.50 -17.28 8.34
CA GLY A 6 0.70 -16.93 9.11
C GLY A 6 1.92 -16.59 8.26
N MET A 7 1.77 -16.37 6.94
CA MET A 7 2.86 -15.99 6.05
C MET A 7 2.80 -14.49 5.71
N PRO A 8 3.59 -13.63 6.37
CA PRO A 8 3.40 -12.18 6.35
C PRO A 8 4.03 -11.50 5.13
N TYR A 9 4.92 -12.19 4.40
CA TYR A 9 5.59 -11.65 3.21
C TYR A 9 5.10 -12.36 1.94
N TRP A 10 4.59 -11.57 1.01
CA TRP A 10 3.94 -12.00 -0.22
C TRP A 10 3.96 -10.89 -1.28
N THR A 11 3.96 -11.29 -2.56
CA THR A 11 3.92 -10.38 -3.71
C THR A 11 3.30 -11.05 -4.94
N THR A 12 3.18 -10.28 -6.03
CA THR A 12 2.80 -10.74 -7.37
C THR A 12 3.79 -10.23 -8.41
N ASP A 13 3.71 -10.79 -9.61
CA ASP A 13 4.35 -10.20 -10.79
C ASP A 13 3.50 -9.02 -11.27
N ILE A 14 3.89 -7.79 -10.92
CA ILE A 14 3.13 -6.59 -11.34
C ILE A 14 3.06 -6.54 -12.86
N GLY A 15 1.84 -6.39 -13.38
CA GLY A 15 1.54 -6.40 -14.82
C GLY A 15 1.47 -7.82 -15.43
N GLY A 16 1.55 -8.87 -14.61
CA GLY A 16 1.43 -10.26 -15.01
C GLY A 16 2.73 -10.88 -15.53
N PHE A 17 2.88 -12.19 -15.30
CA PHE A 17 3.99 -12.98 -15.85
C PHE A 17 3.90 -13.10 -17.37
N PHE A 18 2.73 -13.52 -17.87
CA PHE A 18 2.42 -13.56 -19.29
C PHE A 18 1.78 -12.24 -19.71
N ARG A 19 2.43 -11.55 -20.63
CA ARG A 19 2.11 -10.21 -21.08
C ARG A 19 1.79 -10.20 -22.58
N PRO A 20 1.24 -9.11 -23.15
CA PRO A 20 0.98 -8.98 -24.59
C PRO A 20 2.23 -9.00 -25.52
N GLY A 21 3.37 -9.50 -25.06
CA GLY A 21 4.62 -9.51 -25.82
C GLY A 21 5.09 -8.10 -26.17
N SER A 22 5.65 -7.92 -27.36
CA SER A 22 6.10 -6.60 -27.84
C SER A 22 4.97 -5.59 -28.00
N GLY A 23 3.71 -6.04 -28.12
CA GLY A 23 2.54 -5.14 -28.23
C GLY A 23 2.25 -4.36 -26.96
N GLN A 24 2.78 -4.80 -25.82
CA GLN A 24 2.49 -4.20 -24.51
C GLN A 24 2.91 -2.73 -24.38
N TYR A 25 3.89 -2.27 -25.16
CA TYR A 25 4.47 -0.92 -25.04
C TYR A 25 3.61 0.15 -25.72
N THR A 26 2.62 -0.26 -26.51
CA THR A 26 1.69 0.62 -27.22
C THR A 26 0.22 0.30 -26.91
N ASP A 27 -0.05 -0.78 -26.19
CA ASP A 27 -1.40 -1.22 -25.83
C ASP A 27 -1.91 -0.41 -24.63
N THR A 28 -2.80 0.55 -24.90
CA THR A 28 -3.37 1.43 -23.88
C THR A 28 -4.25 0.70 -22.87
N ALA A 29 -4.88 -0.42 -23.24
CA ALA A 29 -5.65 -1.23 -22.30
C ALA A 29 -4.70 -1.96 -21.33
N TYR A 30 -3.58 -2.47 -21.85
CA TYR A 30 -2.53 -3.03 -21.00
C TYR A 30 -1.88 -1.97 -20.10
N HIS A 31 -1.66 -0.76 -20.61
CA HIS A 31 -1.11 0.36 -19.81
C HIS A 31 -1.99 0.70 -18.61
N ASP A 32 -3.32 0.68 -18.76
CA ASP A 32 -4.27 0.85 -17.65
C ASP A 32 -4.08 -0.26 -16.61
N ILE A 33 -4.09 -1.53 -17.04
CA ILE A 33 -3.86 -2.69 -16.16
C ILE A 33 -2.52 -2.57 -15.43
N LEU A 34 -1.43 -2.28 -16.15
CA LEU A 34 -0.10 -2.13 -15.57
C LEU A 34 -0.08 -1.02 -14.52
N THR A 35 -0.69 0.13 -14.82
CA THR A 35 -0.75 1.28 -13.90
C THR A 35 -1.53 0.93 -12.64
N ARG A 36 -2.71 0.30 -12.76
CA ARG A 36 -3.53 -0.13 -11.61
C ARG A 36 -2.83 -1.20 -10.78
N TRP A 37 -2.17 -2.15 -11.42
CA TRP A 37 -1.43 -3.20 -10.73
C TRP A 37 -0.20 -2.65 -10.01
N PHE A 38 0.50 -1.67 -10.61
CA PHE A 38 1.65 -1.02 -9.97
C PHE A 38 1.22 -0.22 -8.73
N GLN A 39 0.08 0.48 -8.80
CA GLN A 39 -0.53 1.13 -7.64
C GLN A 39 -0.83 0.14 -6.51
N TRP A 40 -1.45 -1.00 -6.82
CA TRP A 40 -1.70 -2.04 -5.83
C TRP A 40 -0.40 -2.65 -5.28
N GLY A 41 0.57 -2.89 -6.15
CA GLY A 41 1.89 -3.43 -5.82
C GLY A 41 2.63 -2.56 -4.79
N ALA A 42 2.48 -1.24 -4.85
CA ALA A 42 3.06 -0.32 -3.87
C ALA A 42 2.53 -0.55 -2.43
N PHE A 43 1.40 -1.24 -2.28
CA PHE A 43 0.81 -1.65 -1.00
C PHE A 43 0.82 -3.18 -0.78
N CYS A 44 1.57 -3.92 -1.60
CA CYS A 44 1.96 -5.29 -1.27
C CYS A 44 3.14 -5.27 -0.29
N THR A 45 3.35 -6.38 0.43
CA THR A 45 4.43 -6.45 1.44
C THR A 45 5.81 -6.40 0.79
N ILE A 46 5.98 -7.07 -0.36
CA ILE A 46 7.13 -6.93 -1.26
C ILE A 46 6.63 -6.29 -2.56
N PHE A 47 7.35 -5.29 -3.04
CA PHE A 47 7.01 -4.52 -4.24
C PHE A 47 7.92 -4.92 -5.40
N ARG A 48 7.39 -5.63 -6.40
CA ARG A 48 8.20 -6.24 -7.48
C ARG A 48 7.47 -6.26 -8.81
N THR A 49 8.15 -5.82 -9.86
CA THR A 49 7.75 -6.04 -11.25
C THR A 49 8.55 -7.19 -11.84
N HIS A 50 7.88 -8.08 -12.58
CA HIS A 50 8.51 -9.19 -13.29
C HIS A 50 7.62 -9.62 -14.46
N GLY A 51 8.20 -10.28 -15.46
CA GLY A 51 7.49 -10.75 -16.64
C GLY A 51 8.36 -11.67 -17.49
N TYR A 52 7.72 -12.41 -18.38
CA TYR A 52 8.37 -13.33 -19.31
C TYR A 52 8.75 -12.63 -20.63
N GLN A 53 10.00 -12.84 -21.09
CA GLN A 53 10.56 -12.44 -22.40
C GLN A 53 10.63 -10.95 -22.75
N THR A 54 9.88 -10.09 -22.08
CA THR A 54 9.83 -8.65 -22.36
C THR A 54 10.36 -7.83 -21.21
N GLU A 55 10.98 -6.70 -21.53
CA GLU A 55 11.37 -5.67 -20.58
C GLU A 55 10.16 -5.19 -19.76
N THR A 56 10.41 -4.80 -18.52
CA THR A 56 9.36 -4.44 -17.55
C THR A 56 9.52 -3.04 -16.97
N GLU A 57 10.56 -2.34 -17.43
CA GLU A 57 10.99 -1.07 -16.89
C GLU A 57 10.01 0.05 -17.28
N PRO A 58 9.66 0.96 -16.36
CA PRO A 58 8.60 1.96 -16.58
C PRO A 58 8.77 2.84 -17.84
N TRP A 59 10.02 3.17 -18.22
CA TRP A 59 10.32 4.02 -19.37
C TRP A 59 9.99 3.39 -20.72
N LYS A 60 9.66 2.08 -20.76
CA LYS A 60 9.25 1.39 -22.00
C LYS A 60 7.81 1.72 -22.42
N TYR A 61 6.99 2.26 -21.53
CA TYR A 61 5.54 2.45 -21.73
C TYR A 61 5.14 3.91 -22.03
N GLY A 62 6.13 4.78 -22.24
CA GLY A 62 5.92 6.21 -22.48
C GLY A 62 5.68 7.02 -21.21
N GLU A 63 5.78 8.34 -21.35
CA GLU A 63 5.87 9.29 -20.24
C GLU A 63 4.67 9.25 -19.27
N ILE A 64 3.46 9.06 -19.78
CA ILE A 64 2.23 9.04 -18.95
C ILE A 64 2.28 7.86 -17.96
N VAL A 65 2.58 6.66 -18.45
CA VAL A 65 2.65 5.46 -17.62
C VAL A 65 3.83 5.55 -16.66
N GLU A 66 4.98 5.99 -17.16
CA GLU A 66 6.18 6.20 -16.34
C GLU A 66 5.91 7.17 -15.19
N ASN A 67 5.26 8.31 -15.44
CA ASN A 67 4.94 9.31 -14.41
C ASN A 67 3.96 8.77 -13.35
N ASN A 68 2.95 8.00 -13.76
CA ASN A 68 2.01 7.36 -12.84
C ASN A 68 2.71 6.34 -11.94
N MET A 69 3.57 5.49 -12.52
CA MET A 69 4.38 4.52 -11.77
C MET A 69 5.35 5.23 -10.83
N ARG A 70 6.06 6.26 -11.30
CA ARG A 70 7.00 7.03 -10.47
C ARG A 70 6.31 7.67 -9.27
N SER A 71 5.07 8.15 -9.42
CA SER A 71 4.30 8.73 -8.32
C SER A 71 4.02 7.72 -7.20
N MET A 72 3.65 6.49 -7.55
CA MET A 72 3.44 5.41 -6.55
C MET A 72 4.75 4.89 -5.97
N LEU A 73 5.81 4.80 -6.77
CA LEU A 73 7.15 4.43 -6.29
C LEU A 73 7.66 5.44 -5.26
N ASN A 74 7.53 6.73 -5.55
CA ASN A 74 7.86 7.80 -4.61
C ASN A 74 7.04 7.68 -3.33
N LEU A 75 5.74 7.38 -3.42
CA LEU A 75 4.91 7.16 -2.23
C LEU A 75 5.40 5.97 -1.41
N ARG A 76 5.74 4.83 -2.04
CA ARG A 76 6.31 3.67 -1.35
C ARG A 76 7.56 4.05 -0.56
N TYR A 77 8.50 4.78 -1.17
CA TYR A 77 9.72 5.23 -0.49
C TYR A 77 9.44 6.25 0.61
N ARG A 78 8.50 7.17 0.40
CA ARG A 78 8.08 8.08 1.48
C ARG A 78 7.44 7.34 2.64
N LEU A 79 6.72 6.25 2.40
CA LEU A 79 6.15 5.39 3.45
C LEU A 79 7.17 4.42 4.06
N MET A 80 8.45 4.45 3.66
CA MET A 80 9.44 3.49 4.15
C MET A 80 9.55 3.44 5.68
N PRO A 81 9.51 4.57 6.43
CA PRO A 81 9.53 4.51 7.90
C PRO A 81 8.33 3.74 8.49
N TYR A 82 7.14 3.93 7.91
CA TYR A 82 5.95 3.16 8.28
C TYR A 82 6.08 1.68 7.91
N ILE A 83 6.49 1.38 6.67
CA ILE A 83 6.62 0.01 6.15
C ILE A 83 7.66 -0.79 6.93
N TYR A 84 8.80 -0.17 7.24
CA TYR A 84 9.89 -0.82 7.95
C TYR A 84 9.51 -1.10 9.42
N SER A 85 8.78 -0.17 10.05
CA SER A 85 8.20 -0.41 11.37
C SER A 85 7.18 -1.55 11.36
N GLU A 86 6.33 -1.65 10.32
CA GLU A 86 5.42 -2.78 10.16
C GLU A 86 6.17 -4.11 9.91
N ALA A 87 7.32 -4.08 9.24
CA ALA A 87 8.19 -5.26 9.09
C ALA A 87 8.79 -5.69 10.44
N TRP A 88 9.18 -4.74 11.30
CA TRP A 88 9.60 -5.06 12.66
C TRP A 88 8.47 -5.63 13.53
N GLN A 89 7.24 -5.12 13.38
CA GLN A 89 6.08 -5.70 14.06
C GLN A 89 5.87 -7.18 13.67
N VAL A 90 6.19 -7.55 12.42
CA VAL A 90 6.16 -8.95 11.99
C VAL A 90 7.19 -9.78 12.76
N SER A 91 8.46 -9.35 12.82
CA SER A 91 9.53 -10.12 13.46
C SER A 91 9.45 -10.13 14.98
N LYS A 92 9.11 -9.00 15.61
CA LYS A 92 9.07 -8.85 17.07
C LYS A 92 7.74 -9.31 17.68
N ASN A 93 6.63 -9.02 17.02
CA ASN A 93 5.28 -9.14 17.60
C ASN A 93 4.37 -10.12 16.85
N ASN A 94 4.92 -10.94 15.94
CA ASN A 94 4.16 -11.89 15.10
C ASN A 94 3.00 -11.22 14.34
N SER A 95 3.20 -9.96 13.94
CA SER A 95 2.17 -9.20 13.22
C SER A 95 2.02 -9.67 11.77
N THR A 96 1.09 -9.05 11.07
CA THR A 96 0.86 -9.24 9.62
C THR A 96 0.68 -7.87 8.99
N MET A 97 1.43 -7.58 7.93
CA MET A 97 1.41 -6.28 7.24
C MET A 97 0.21 -6.16 6.28
N MET A 98 -0.04 -7.15 5.42
CA MET A 98 -1.21 -7.15 4.53
C MET A 98 -2.35 -7.95 5.18
N ARG A 99 -3.36 -7.26 5.72
CA ARG A 99 -4.35 -7.81 6.65
C ARG A 99 -5.76 -7.74 6.03
N PRO A 100 -6.45 -8.86 5.78
CA PRO A 100 -7.86 -8.79 5.40
C PRO A 100 -8.68 -8.17 6.54
N LEU A 101 -9.77 -7.50 6.19
CA LEU A 101 -10.54 -6.69 7.13
C LEU A 101 -11.05 -7.44 8.36
N VAL A 102 -11.28 -8.76 8.24
CA VAL A 102 -11.66 -9.62 9.37
C VAL A 102 -10.67 -9.58 10.54
N MET A 103 -9.38 -9.30 10.29
CA MET A 103 -8.37 -9.24 11.36
C MET A 103 -8.58 -8.06 12.31
N ASP A 104 -9.14 -6.96 11.81
CA ASP A 104 -9.28 -5.71 12.57
C ASP A 104 -10.76 -5.36 12.83
N PHE A 105 -11.69 -5.97 12.08
CA PHE A 105 -13.12 -5.65 12.06
C PHE A 105 -14.01 -6.91 12.05
N SER A 106 -13.64 -7.96 12.82
CA SER A 106 -14.36 -9.25 12.85
C SER A 106 -15.85 -9.17 13.18
N ASN A 107 -16.26 -8.14 13.93
CA ASN A 107 -17.64 -7.91 14.34
C ASN A 107 -18.46 -7.13 13.27
N ASP A 108 -17.86 -6.75 12.15
CA ASP A 108 -18.50 -6.05 11.06
C ASP A 108 -18.65 -6.98 9.84
N ALA A 109 -19.80 -7.64 9.73
CA ALA A 109 -20.05 -8.63 8.68
C ALA A 109 -19.78 -8.09 7.26
N THR A 110 -20.13 -6.83 7.00
CA THR A 110 -19.88 -6.19 5.70
C THR A 110 -18.38 -6.01 5.43
N ALA A 111 -17.57 -5.75 6.46
CA ALA A 111 -16.11 -5.69 6.32
C ALA A 111 -15.53 -7.07 6.02
N VAL A 112 -16.02 -8.12 6.71
CA VAL A 112 -15.57 -9.51 6.54
C VAL A 112 -15.81 -10.02 5.12
N GLU A 113 -16.89 -9.58 4.47
CA GLU A 113 -17.24 -9.96 3.09
C GLU A 113 -16.39 -9.26 2.02
N GLN A 114 -15.62 -8.22 2.36
CA GLN A 114 -14.81 -7.51 1.36
C GLN A 114 -13.63 -8.36 0.88
N GLY A 115 -13.69 -8.84 -0.36
CA GLY A 115 -12.63 -9.64 -0.97
C GLY A 115 -11.44 -8.84 -1.53
N TYR A 116 -11.65 -7.57 -1.86
CA TYR A 116 -10.66 -6.71 -2.53
C TYR A 116 -10.18 -5.53 -1.69
N GLN A 117 -10.62 -5.42 -0.43
CA GLN A 117 -10.13 -4.40 0.50
C GLN A 117 -9.34 -5.05 1.62
N TYR A 118 -8.30 -4.36 2.08
CA TYR A 118 -7.45 -4.84 3.15
C TYR A 118 -6.80 -3.68 3.90
N MET A 119 -6.35 -3.93 5.12
CA MET A 119 -5.48 -3.03 5.86
C MET A 119 -4.01 -3.32 5.50
N PHE A 120 -3.24 -2.28 5.26
CA PHE A 120 -1.79 -2.31 5.10
C PHE A 120 -1.14 -1.69 6.35
N GLY A 121 -0.59 -2.55 7.20
CA GLY A 121 -0.40 -2.28 8.63
C GLY A 121 -1.73 -2.04 9.32
N LYS A 122 -1.72 -1.34 10.48
CA LYS A 122 -2.97 -1.07 11.24
C LYS A 122 -3.66 0.25 10.86
N SER A 123 -3.06 1.06 9.99
CA SER A 123 -3.51 2.43 9.72
C SER A 123 -4.17 2.63 8.36
N LEU A 124 -3.72 1.93 7.32
CA LEU A 124 -4.09 2.23 5.93
C LEU A 124 -5.06 1.19 5.37
N LEU A 125 -6.29 1.58 5.05
CA LEU A 125 -7.23 0.80 4.26
C LEU A 125 -6.93 1.02 2.77
N ILE A 126 -6.64 -0.05 2.06
CA ILE A 126 -6.32 -0.05 0.63
C ILE A 126 -7.49 -0.67 -0.13
N ALA A 127 -7.94 -0.01 -1.20
CA ALA A 127 -8.95 -0.52 -2.10
C ALA A 127 -8.46 -0.43 -3.56
N PRO A 128 -7.79 -1.48 -4.08
CA PRO A 128 -7.36 -1.56 -5.46
C PRO A 128 -8.51 -1.45 -6.45
N VAL A 129 -8.25 -0.71 -7.53
CA VAL A 129 -9.16 -0.58 -8.68
C VAL A 129 -8.85 -1.72 -9.64
N THR A 130 -9.79 -2.65 -9.80
CA THR A 130 -9.56 -3.91 -10.54
C THR A 130 -10.32 -3.97 -11.87
N ALA A 131 -10.91 -2.87 -12.30
CA ALA A 131 -11.58 -2.72 -13.58
C ALA A 131 -11.42 -1.28 -14.12
N PRO A 132 -11.54 -1.06 -15.44
CA PRO A 132 -11.46 0.29 -16.01
C PRO A 132 -12.49 1.23 -15.39
N ALA A 133 -12.02 2.19 -14.58
CA ALA A 133 -12.88 3.09 -13.83
C ALA A 133 -12.16 4.40 -13.47
N THR A 134 -12.93 5.48 -13.34
CA THR A 134 -12.50 6.78 -12.82
C THR A 134 -13.06 7.06 -11.42
N SER A 135 -13.90 6.16 -10.91
CA SER A 135 -14.45 6.15 -9.56
C SER A 135 -14.65 4.72 -9.08
N TRP A 136 -14.49 4.50 -7.78
CA TRP A 136 -14.53 3.17 -7.17
C TRP A 136 -15.35 3.17 -5.89
N ASP A 137 -16.06 2.08 -5.64
CA ASP A 137 -16.82 1.93 -4.40
C ASP A 137 -15.91 1.34 -3.33
N VAL A 138 -15.93 1.95 -2.14
CA VAL A 138 -15.09 1.56 -1.01
C VAL A 138 -15.96 1.48 0.24
N TYR A 139 -15.97 0.31 0.86
CA TYR A 139 -16.58 0.14 2.17
C TYR A 139 -15.64 0.66 3.27
N LEU A 140 -16.12 1.57 4.10
CA LEU A 140 -15.40 2.05 5.27
C LEU A 140 -15.92 1.30 6.51
N PRO A 141 -15.11 0.45 7.18
CA PRO A 141 -15.56 -0.34 8.33
C PRO A 141 -16.11 0.49 9.51
N LYS A 142 -17.04 -0.08 10.28
CA LYS A 142 -17.80 0.56 11.38
C LYS A 142 -16.99 1.00 12.61
N SER A 143 -15.68 0.80 12.62
CA SER A 143 -14.84 0.92 13.83
C SER A 143 -14.35 2.33 14.15
N ALA A 144 -14.28 3.22 13.16
CA ALA A 144 -13.69 4.55 13.29
C ALA A 144 -14.19 5.48 12.20
N ALA A 145 -13.89 6.78 12.36
CA ALA A 145 -13.84 7.66 11.21
C ALA A 145 -12.64 7.30 10.32
N TRP A 146 -12.74 7.65 9.04
CA TRP A 146 -11.72 7.40 8.04
C TRP A 146 -11.36 8.70 7.34
N TYR A 147 -10.11 8.86 6.96
CA TYR A 147 -9.62 10.03 6.25
C TYR A 147 -9.13 9.60 4.87
N ASP A 148 -9.62 10.24 3.82
CA ASP A 148 -9.02 10.08 2.50
C ASP A 148 -7.56 10.54 2.56
N PHE A 149 -6.62 9.64 2.21
CA PHE A 149 -5.18 9.88 2.37
C PHE A 149 -4.68 11.07 1.52
N TRP A 150 -5.33 11.31 0.38
CA TRP A 150 -4.90 12.29 -0.61
C TRP A 150 -5.42 13.69 -0.30
N THR A 151 -6.64 13.79 0.21
CA THR A 151 -7.36 15.05 0.41
C THR A 151 -7.49 15.44 1.88
N GLY A 152 -7.29 14.50 2.81
CA GLY A 152 -7.55 14.70 4.23
C GLY A 152 -9.04 14.76 4.58
N LYS A 153 -9.94 14.52 3.61
CA LYS A 153 -11.39 14.53 3.85
C LYS A 153 -11.78 13.42 4.83
N LYS A 154 -12.51 13.80 5.89
CA LYS A 154 -13.03 12.87 6.88
C LYS A 154 -14.35 12.25 6.43
N HIS A 155 -14.52 10.97 6.72
CA HIS A 155 -15.70 10.16 6.50
C HIS A 155 -16.06 9.39 7.78
N SER A 156 -17.35 9.17 8.03
CA SER A 156 -17.77 8.24 9.08
C SER A 156 -17.55 6.79 8.61
N GLY A 157 -17.28 5.87 9.54
CA GLY A 157 -17.29 4.44 9.23
C GLY A 157 -18.71 3.89 9.02
N GLY A 158 -18.78 2.62 8.62
CA GLY A 158 -20.01 1.85 8.46
C GLY A 158 -20.78 2.11 7.16
N GLN A 159 -20.13 2.67 6.14
CA GLN A 159 -20.79 3.07 4.90
C GLN A 159 -19.97 2.67 3.67
N MET A 160 -20.68 2.45 2.56
CA MET A 160 -20.09 2.41 1.23
C MET A 160 -19.98 3.83 0.69
N ILE A 161 -18.79 4.24 0.25
CA ILE A 161 -18.59 5.52 -0.42
C ILE A 161 -18.14 5.30 -1.85
N ARG A 162 -18.51 6.22 -2.74
CA ARG A 162 -17.94 6.29 -4.08
C ARG A 162 -16.84 7.35 -4.11
N THR A 163 -15.60 6.92 -4.31
CA THR A 163 -14.43 7.81 -4.32
C THR A 163 -13.86 7.99 -5.72
N ALA A 164 -13.12 9.06 -5.94
CA ALA A 164 -12.38 9.28 -7.16
C ALA A 164 -11.25 8.25 -7.29
N ALA A 165 -11.09 7.70 -8.49
CA ALA A 165 -10.04 6.75 -8.82
C ALA A 165 -9.35 7.21 -10.11
N PRO A 166 -8.69 8.39 -10.12
CA PRO A 166 -7.94 8.83 -11.30
C PRO A 166 -6.77 7.86 -11.59
N GLN A 167 -6.21 7.95 -12.78
CA GLN A 167 -5.17 7.02 -13.24
C GLN A 167 -3.84 7.11 -12.46
N ASP A 168 -3.61 8.19 -11.73
CA ASP A 168 -2.39 8.44 -10.95
C ASP A 168 -2.52 8.05 -9.48
N LYS A 169 -3.71 7.62 -9.01
CA LYS A 169 -3.96 7.32 -7.59
C LYS A 169 -4.84 6.07 -7.40
N ILE A 170 -4.53 5.35 -6.34
CA ILE A 170 -5.37 4.29 -5.77
C ILE A 170 -6.14 4.84 -4.56
N PRO A 171 -7.40 4.44 -4.34
CA PRO A 171 -8.10 4.73 -3.10
C PRO A 171 -7.35 4.21 -1.86
N VAL A 172 -6.99 5.15 -0.97
CA VAL A 172 -6.33 4.89 0.30
C VAL A 172 -7.03 5.70 1.38
N PHE A 173 -7.46 5.03 2.45
CA PHE A 173 -8.11 5.67 3.59
C PHE A 173 -7.33 5.39 4.87
N VAL A 174 -7.16 6.41 5.69
CA VAL A 174 -6.45 6.30 6.97
C VAL A 174 -7.47 6.19 8.09
N LYS A 175 -7.32 5.18 8.94
CA LYS A 175 -8.16 5.01 10.13
C LYS A 175 -7.90 6.16 11.12
N ALA A 176 -8.93 6.78 11.67
CA ALA A 176 -8.78 7.73 12.77
C ALA A 176 -8.03 7.07 13.96
N GLY A 177 -7.18 7.84 14.65
CA GLY A 177 -6.26 7.29 15.65
C GLY A 177 -5.00 6.67 15.04
N SER A 178 -4.56 7.16 13.86
CA SER A 178 -3.32 6.71 13.21
C SER A 178 -2.26 7.80 13.22
N ILE A 179 -1.01 7.37 13.40
CA ILE A 179 0.20 8.18 13.19
C ILE A 179 0.97 7.53 12.04
N ILE A 180 1.26 8.30 10.99
CA ILE A 180 1.99 7.80 9.82
C ILE A 180 3.27 8.62 9.67
N PRO A 181 4.44 8.05 10.00
CA PRO A 181 5.72 8.67 9.67
C PRO A 181 6.01 8.51 8.17
N MET A 182 6.36 9.63 7.53
CA MET A 182 6.76 9.67 6.13
C MET A 182 8.16 10.27 5.99
N GLY A 183 9.04 9.57 5.28
CA GLY A 183 10.39 10.00 4.98
C GLY A 183 10.47 10.89 3.74
N LYS A 184 11.72 11.23 3.39
CA LYS A 184 12.08 11.91 2.15
C LYS A 184 11.88 10.97 0.95
N VAL A 185 11.71 11.53 -0.25
CA VAL A 185 11.82 10.72 -1.48
C VAL A 185 13.27 10.25 -1.63
N MET A 186 13.44 8.95 -1.85
CA MET A 186 14.75 8.31 -2.02
C MET A 186 14.75 7.34 -3.21
N GLN A 187 15.93 7.04 -3.76
CA GLN A 187 16.15 6.11 -4.87
C GLN A 187 16.38 4.67 -4.40
N TYR A 188 16.90 4.49 -3.19
CA TYR A 188 17.08 3.22 -2.50
C TYR A 188 17.02 3.43 -0.98
N THR A 189 16.84 2.37 -0.20
CA THR A 189 16.44 2.43 1.23
C THR A 189 17.46 3.13 2.14
N ALA A 190 18.75 3.09 1.79
CA ALA A 190 19.84 3.70 2.57
C ALA A 190 20.41 5.00 1.94
N GLU A 191 19.74 5.59 0.95
CA GLU A 191 20.29 6.74 0.20
C GLU A 191 20.48 7.98 1.08
N LYS A 192 19.50 8.27 1.95
CA LYS A 192 19.49 9.47 2.79
C LYS A 192 19.28 9.05 4.23
N ASN A 193 19.86 9.84 5.13
CA ASN A 193 19.66 9.67 6.55
C ASN A 193 18.20 9.93 6.93
N ASN A 194 17.72 9.20 7.92
CA ASN A 194 16.42 9.34 8.55
C ASN A 194 16.43 10.45 9.62
N ASP A 195 16.93 11.63 9.25
CA ASP A 195 17.08 12.80 10.12
C ASP A 195 15.80 13.65 10.25
N THR A 196 14.82 13.45 9.38
CA THR A 196 13.57 14.21 9.38
C THR A 196 12.43 13.38 8.82
N PHE A 197 11.30 13.39 9.54
CA PHE A 197 10.05 12.76 9.12
C PHE A 197 8.91 13.78 9.07
N GLU A 198 8.05 13.66 8.06
CA GLU A 198 6.70 14.21 8.11
C GLU A 198 5.83 13.25 8.93
N ILE A 199 5.39 13.69 10.11
CA ILE A 199 4.51 12.90 10.96
C ILE A 199 3.06 13.33 10.72
N ARG A 200 2.28 12.47 10.06
CA ARG A 200 0.84 12.72 9.86
C ARG A 200 0.03 12.11 10.99
N ILE A 201 -0.69 12.94 11.73
CA ILE A 201 -1.57 12.50 12.83
C ILE A 201 -3.02 12.66 12.41
N TYR A 202 -3.74 11.54 12.36
CA TYR A 202 -5.15 11.49 11.97
C TYR A 202 -6.02 11.40 13.23
N THR A 203 -6.56 12.54 13.66
CA THR A 203 -7.28 12.68 14.95
C THR A 203 -8.61 11.93 14.98
N GLY A 204 -9.24 11.86 16.16
CA GLY A 204 -10.58 11.28 16.35
C GLY A 204 -10.60 9.94 17.09
N ALA A 205 -9.44 9.43 17.49
CA ALA A 205 -9.25 8.35 18.45
C ALA A 205 -7.82 8.45 19.02
N ASP A 206 -7.55 7.73 20.10
CA ASP A 206 -6.19 7.58 20.64
C ASP A 206 -5.29 6.88 19.62
N ALA A 207 -4.02 7.27 19.59
CA ALA A 207 -3.06 6.78 18.62
C ALA A 207 -1.72 6.51 19.29
N VAL A 208 -1.13 5.35 18.98
CA VAL A 208 0.24 4.99 19.33
C VAL A 208 0.89 4.39 18.09
N PHE A 209 2.13 4.78 17.83
CA PHE A 209 2.95 4.20 16.78
C PHE A 209 4.40 4.16 17.25
N ASP A 210 4.99 2.97 17.23
CA ASP A 210 6.42 2.77 17.52
C ASP A 210 7.18 2.83 16.20
N LEU A 211 7.94 3.91 16.00
CA LEU A 211 8.88 4.01 14.89
C LEU A 211 10.09 3.13 15.19
N TYR A 212 10.38 2.19 14.30
CA TYR A 212 11.51 1.27 14.42
C TYR A 212 12.57 1.52 13.35
N GLU A 213 13.83 1.54 13.78
CA GLU A 213 15.02 1.64 12.95
C GLU A 213 16.10 0.70 13.49
N ASP A 214 16.88 0.10 12.59
CA ASP A 214 18.07 -0.70 12.88
C ASP A 214 19.05 -0.59 11.67
N GLU A 215 20.09 -1.41 11.63
CA GLU A 215 21.07 -1.40 10.54
C GLU A 215 20.55 -2.00 9.22
N ALA A 216 19.39 -2.68 9.23
CA ALA A 216 18.68 -3.26 8.08
C ALA A 216 19.42 -4.32 7.24
N ASP A 217 20.66 -4.69 7.59
CA ASP A 217 21.50 -5.60 6.81
C ASP A 217 22.12 -6.74 7.64
N ASN A 218 21.72 -6.89 8.90
CA ASN A 218 22.25 -7.89 9.81
C ASN A 218 21.24 -8.31 10.90
N TYR A 219 21.66 -9.19 11.81
CA TYR A 219 20.82 -9.77 12.88
C TYR A 219 21.06 -9.15 14.27
N ASN A 220 21.66 -7.95 14.37
CA ASN A 220 21.91 -7.30 15.66
C ASN A 220 20.61 -7.01 16.44
N TYR A 221 19.50 -6.80 15.73
CA TYR A 221 18.17 -6.61 16.33
C TYR A 221 17.73 -7.79 17.23
N GLU A 222 18.30 -8.99 17.04
CA GLU A 222 18.01 -10.17 17.85
C GLU A 222 18.69 -10.14 19.23
N ARG A 223 19.69 -9.28 19.41
CA ARG A 223 20.51 -9.20 20.62
C ARG A 223 20.02 -8.16 21.63
N VAL A 224 19.02 -7.35 21.25
CA VAL A 224 18.46 -6.33 22.13
C VAL A 224 17.41 -6.99 23.03
N CYS A 225 17.83 -7.37 24.24
CA CYS A 225 16.97 -7.82 25.33
C CYS A 225 16.15 -6.65 25.89
#